data_AF-A0A2V7TDP4-F1
#
_entry.id   AF-A0A2V7TDP4-F1
#
_cell.length_a   1.000
_cell.length_b   1.000
_cell.length_c   1.000
_cell.angle_alpha   90.00
_cell.angle_beta   90.00
_cell.angle_gamma   90.00
#
_symmetry.space_group_name_H-M   'P 1'
#
loop_
_entity.id
_entity.type
_entity.pdbx_description
1 polymer ?
#
loop_
_entity_poly.entity_id
_entity_poly.type
_entity_poly.pdbx_seq_one_letter_code
_entity_poly.pdbx_strand_id
1 'polypeptide(L)'
;MVTTARPKTNRRPGRRRGAETPAQLRARVRKVIARLQQAYPDATCALHHASALELLVATILSAQSTDARVNLVTPALFAKYRTAYDFARADPKVLEQEIHSTGFFRT
;
A
#
# COMPACT_ATOMS: atom_id res chain seq x y z
N MET A 1 -9.75 46.76 -47.03
CA MET A 1 -10.51 46.20 -45.87
C MET A 1 -10.74 44.72 -46.14
N VAL A 2 -10.11 43.80 -45.40
CA VAL A 2 -10.71 42.56 -44.84
C VAL A 2 -9.70 42.01 -43.83
N THR A 3 -9.88 42.36 -42.56
CA THR A 3 -9.22 41.68 -41.43
C THR A 3 -10.06 40.44 -41.11
N THR A 4 -9.53 39.24 -41.35
CA THR A 4 -10.24 38.00 -40.99
C THR A 4 -10.00 37.69 -39.53
N ALA A 5 -11.03 37.88 -38.70
CA ALA A 5 -11.00 37.59 -37.27
C ALA A 5 -10.93 36.07 -37.02
N ARG A 6 -9.98 35.63 -36.17
CA ARG A 6 -9.92 34.24 -35.67
C ARG A 6 -11.16 33.93 -34.81
N PRO A 7 -11.76 32.73 -34.93
CA PRO A 7 -12.90 32.35 -34.10
C PRO A 7 -12.45 32.16 -32.65
N LYS A 8 -13.15 32.81 -31.72
CA LYS A 8 -12.95 32.64 -30.27
C LYS A 8 -13.30 31.20 -29.90
N THR A 9 -12.31 30.43 -29.45
CA THR A 9 -12.54 29.09 -28.92
C THR A 9 -13.40 29.20 -27.67
N ASN A 10 -14.61 28.65 -27.74
CA ASN A 10 -15.55 28.63 -26.63
C ASN A 10 -15.02 27.66 -25.56
N ARG A 11 -14.20 28.15 -24.63
CA ARG A 11 -13.79 27.40 -23.45
C ARG A 11 -15.04 27.15 -22.60
N ARG A 12 -15.59 25.95 -22.71
CA ARG A 12 -16.71 25.49 -21.87
C ARG A 12 -16.34 25.72 -20.40
N PRO A 13 -17.19 26.40 -19.60
CA PRO A 13 -16.90 26.59 -18.20
C PRO A 13 -16.79 25.21 -17.55
N GLY A 14 -15.64 24.93 -16.94
CA GLY A 14 -15.42 23.70 -16.19
C GLY A 14 -16.50 23.60 -15.12
N ARG A 15 -17.50 22.75 -15.36
CA ARG A 15 -18.59 22.49 -14.41
C ARG A 15 -17.92 21.99 -13.13
N ARG A 16 -17.84 22.84 -12.10
CA ARG A 16 -17.57 22.41 -10.73
C ARG A 16 -18.64 21.34 -10.46
N ARG A 17 -18.26 20.06 -10.49
CA ARG A 17 -19.17 18.98 -10.13
C ARG A 17 -19.66 19.33 -8.73
N GLY A 18 -20.96 19.62 -8.59
CA GLY A 18 -21.55 19.81 -7.27
C GLY A 18 -21.13 18.65 -6.39
N ALA A 19 -20.71 18.93 -5.16
CA ALA A 19 -20.22 17.91 -4.25
C ALA A 19 -21.26 16.79 -4.17
N GLU A 20 -20.81 15.54 -4.35
CA GLU A 20 -21.69 14.38 -4.24
C GLU A 20 -22.30 14.34 -2.83
N THR A 21 -23.60 14.04 -2.73
CA THR A 21 -24.23 13.75 -1.45
C THR A 21 -23.60 12.49 -0.83
N PRO A 22 -23.69 12.30 0.51
CA PRO A 22 -23.20 11.08 1.15
C PRO A 22 -23.78 9.78 0.55
N ALA A 23 -25.03 9.82 0.08
CA ALA A 23 -25.67 8.67 -0.57
C ALA A 23 -25.05 8.36 -1.94
N GLN A 24 -24.76 9.39 -2.74
CA GLN A 24 -24.10 9.25 -4.04
C GLN A 24 -22.66 8.74 -3.88
N LEU A 25 -21.91 9.24 -2.88
CA LEU A 25 -20.57 8.75 -2.54
C LEU A 25 -20.59 7.25 -2.21
N ARG A 26 -21.49 6.81 -1.33
CA ARG A 26 -21.64 5.38 -0.98
C ARG A 26 -22.00 4.52 -2.20
N ALA A 27 -22.88 5.01 -3.06
CA ALA A 27 -23.26 4.30 -4.29
C ALA A 27 -22.07 4.18 -5.27
N ARG A 28 -21.24 5.21 -5.38
CA ARG A 28 -20.03 5.19 -6.21
C ARG A 28 -18.97 4.25 -5.62
N VAL A 29 -18.71 4.30 -4.31
CA VAL A 29 -17.77 3.40 -3.62
C VAL A 29 -18.16 1.94 -3.83
N ARG A 30 -19.44 1.59 -3.68
CA ARG A 30 -19.93 0.22 -3.95
C ARG A 30 -19.63 -0.25 -5.38
N LYS A 31 -19.81 0.63 -6.38
CA LYS A 31 -19.46 0.32 -7.78
C LYS A 31 -17.96 0.13 -7.99
N VAL A 32 -17.12 0.91 -7.30
CA VAL A 32 -15.66 0.76 -7.36
C VAL A 32 -15.24 -0.57 -6.74
N ILE A 33 -15.73 -0.89 -5.54
CA ILE A 33 -15.42 -2.16 -4.86
C ILE A 33 -15.83 -3.35 -5.72
N ALA A 34 -17.05 -3.34 -6.29
CA ALA A 34 -17.50 -4.43 -7.16
C ALA A 34 -16.60 -4.64 -8.38
N ARG A 35 -16.10 -3.56 -9.00
CA ARG A 35 -15.16 -3.64 -10.12
C ARG A 35 -13.80 -4.17 -9.70
N LEU A 36 -13.30 -3.77 -8.53
CA LEU A 36 -12.04 -4.27 -7.99
C LEU A 36 -12.13 -5.76 -7.67
N GLN A 37 -13.23 -6.21 -7.05
CA GLN A 37 -13.47 -7.63 -6.77
C GLN A 37 -13.55 -8.47 -8.04
N GLN A 38 -14.17 -7.95 -9.11
CA GLN A 38 -14.21 -8.63 -10.42
C GLN A 38 -12.85 -8.65 -11.12
N ALA A 39 -12.07 -7.57 -11.02
CA ALA A 39 -10.76 -7.46 -11.67
C ALA A 39 -9.66 -8.27 -10.94
N TYR A 40 -9.78 -8.44 -9.64
CA TYR A 40 -8.81 -9.13 -8.78
C TYR A 40 -9.50 -10.15 -7.86
N PRO A 41 -10.09 -11.23 -8.40
CA PRO A 41 -10.85 -12.20 -7.62
C PRO A 41 -10.01 -12.93 -6.57
N ASP A 42 -8.72 -13.10 -6.84
CA ASP A 42 -7.77 -13.83 -5.98
C ASP A 42 -6.88 -12.89 -5.15
N ALA A 43 -7.29 -11.63 -4.94
CA ALA A 43 -6.51 -10.68 -4.14
C ALA A 43 -6.43 -11.14 -2.67
N THR A 44 -5.24 -11.54 -2.24
CA THR A 44 -4.93 -11.94 -0.86
C THR A 44 -3.85 -11.03 -0.25
N CYS A 45 -3.54 -11.25 1.04
CA CYS A 45 -2.35 -10.66 1.64
C CYS A 45 -1.11 -11.12 0.87
N ALA A 46 -0.25 -10.17 0.47
CA ALA A 46 0.97 -10.46 -0.27
C ALA A 46 2.15 -10.85 0.63
N LEU A 47 2.06 -10.60 1.93
CA LEU A 47 3.11 -10.92 2.90
C LEU A 47 2.98 -12.39 3.33
N HIS A 48 4.07 -13.14 3.21
CA HIS A 48 4.12 -14.53 3.65
C HIS A 48 4.24 -14.61 5.17
N HIS A 49 3.31 -15.31 5.81
CA HIS A 49 3.27 -15.49 7.26
C HIS A 49 2.49 -16.76 7.62
N ALA A 50 2.84 -17.37 8.75
CA ALA A 50 2.16 -18.51 9.35
C ALA A 50 1.47 -18.18 10.68
N SER A 51 1.69 -16.97 11.22
CA SER A 51 1.11 -16.54 12.49
C SER A 51 0.80 -15.04 12.52
N ALA A 52 -0.01 -14.62 13.50
CA ALA A 52 -0.30 -13.20 13.74
C ALA A 52 0.95 -12.39 14.09
N LEU A 53 1.93 -13.01 14.78
CA LEU A 53 3.20 -12.37 15.09
C LEU A 53 4.02 -12.13 13.82
N GLU A 54 4.13 -13.14 12.96
CA GLU A 54 4.83 -13.02 11.68
C GLU A 54 4.20 -11.94 10.80
N LEU A 55 2.86 -11.92 10.71
CA LEU A 55 2.16 -10.88 9.96
C LEU A 55 2.41 -9.48 10.54
N LEU A 56 2.40 -9.32 11.86
CA LEU A 56 2.69 -8.05 12.52
C LEU A 56 4.10 -7.56 12.17
N VAL A 57 5.10 -8.42 12.30
CA VAL A 57 6.50 -8.07 11.99
C VAL A 57 6.65 -7.76 10.50
N ALA A 58 6.10 -8.59 9.61
CA ALA A 58 6.14 -8.35 8.17
C ALA A 58 5.45 -7.03 7.78
N THR A 59 4.34 -6.67 8.44
CA THR A 59 3.64 -5.40 8.23
C THR A 59 4.51 -4.21 8.64
N ILE A 60 5.20 -4.30 9.78
CA ILE A 60 6.14 -3.26 10.22
C ILE A 60 7.25 -3.06 9.19
N LEU A 61 7.85 -4.15 8.69
CA LEU A 61 8.91 -4.11 7.69
C LEU A 61 8.43 -3.60 6.31
N SER A 62 7.14 -3.78 5.99
CA SER A 62 6.54 -3.34 4.71
C SER A 62 6.35 -1.82 4.64
N ALA A 63 6.31 -1.10 5.77
CA ALA A 63 6.01 0.34 5.82
C ALA A 63 6.84 1.20 4.85
N GLN A 64 8.06 0.78 4.48
CA GLN A 64 8.91 1.44 3.49
C GLN A 64 9.67 0.46 2.58
N SER A 65 9.11 -0.73 2.37
CA SER A 65 9.67 -1.76 1.51
C SER A 65 8.63 -2.30 0.53
N THR A 66 9.06 -3.13 -0.40
CA THR A 66 8.12 -3.92 -1.21
C THR A 66 7.82 -5.23 -0.49
N ASP A 67 6.59 -5.74 -0.64
CA ASP A 67 6.23 -7.05 -0.09
C ASP A 67 7.18 -8.15 -0.58
N ALA A 68 7.64 -8.06 -1.83
CA ALA A 68 8.67 -8.96 -2.38
C ALA A 68 9.98 -8.90 -1.58
N ARG A 69 10.46 -7.71 -1.19
CA ARG A 69 11.67 -7.58 -0.37
C ARG A 69 11.45 -8.15 1.03
N VAL A 70 10.31 -7.87 1.65
CA VAL A 70 9.96 -8.42 2.97
C VAL A 70 9.92 -9.95 2.92
N ASN A 71 9.31 -10.53 1.89
CA ASN A 71 9.21 -11.99 1.71
C ASN A 71 10.57 -12.66 1.44
N LEU A 72 11.60 -11.92 1.02
CA LEU A 72 12.97 -12.44 0.90
C LEU A 72 13.69 -12.52 2.26
N VAL A 73 13.39 -11.58 3.17
CA VAL A 73 14.08 -11.44 4.46
C VAL A 73 13.44 -12.28 5.55
N THR A 74 12.10 -12.30 5.57
CA THR A 74 11.31 -12.91 6.64
C THR A 74 11.50 -14.41 6.85
N PRO A 75 11.79 -15.28 5.85
CA PRO A 75 11.99 -16.70 6.12
C PRO A 75 13.13 -17.01 7.09
N ALA A 76 14.28 -16.35 6.91
CA ALA A 76 15.41 -16.50 7.83
C ALA A 76 15.13 -15.84 9.18
N LEU A 77 14.47 -14.68 9.17
CA LEU A 77 14.11 -13.94 10.37
C LEU A 77 13.16 -14.76 11.27
N PHE A 78 12.11 -15.35 10.70
CA PHE A 78 11.11 -16.13 11.43
C PHE A 78 11.61 -17.51 11.86
N ALA A 79 12.55 -18.09 11.12
CA ALA A 79 13.23 -19.30 11.57
C ALA A 79 14.04 -19.05 12.86
N LYS A 80 14.65 -17.86 12.98
CA LYS A 80 15.49 -17.43 14.10
C LYS A 80 14.69 -16.89 15.29
N TYR A 81 13.70 -16.04 15.04
CA TYR A 81 12.86 -15.42 16.06
C TYR A 81 11.42 -15.94 15.91
N ARG A 82 11.07 -16.95 16.71
CA ARG A 82 9.79 -17.66 16.59
C ARG A 82 8.70 -17.07 17.48
N THR A 83 9.10 -16.42 18.56
CA THR A 83 8.22 -15.86 19.58
C THR A 83 8.50 -14.39 19.80
N ALA A 84 7.53 -13.67 20.36
CA ALA A 84 7.73 -12.27 20.74
C ALA A 84 8.87 -12.10 21.75
N TYR A 85 9.12 -13.11 22.59
CA TYR A 85 10.23 -13.13 23.54
C TYR A 85 11.59 -13.20 22.83
N ASP A 86 11.70 -13.95 21.73
CA ASP A 86 12.93 -14.02 20.93
C ASP A 86 13.26 -12.66 20.30
N PHE A 87 12.24 -11.99 19.72
CA PHE A 87 12.40 -10.64 19.20
C PHE A 87 12.77 -9.63 20.29
N ALA A 88 12.13 -9.70 21.46
CA ALA A 88 12.40 -8.79 22.58
C ALA A 88 13.83 -8.96 23.15
N ARG A 89 14.45 -10.12 22.95
CA ARG A 89 15.82 -10.42 23.42
C ARG A 89 16.86 -10.40 22.31
N ALA A 90 16.46 -10.10 21.08
CA ALA A 90 17.38 -9.97 19.97
C ALA A 90 18.41 -8.87 20.29
N ASP A 91 19.68 -9.11 19.95
CA ASP A 91 20.67 -8.03 19.95
C ASP A 91 20.24 -7.01 18.86
N PRO A 92 19.96 -5.75 19.21
CA PRO A 92 19.55 -4.75 18.24
C PRO A 92 20.53 -4.62 17.07
N LYS A 93 21.85 -4.73 17.31
CA LYS A 93 22.85 -4.62 16.24
C LYS A 93 22.74 -5.76 15.25
N VAL A 94 22.44 -6.97 15.72
CA VAL A 94 22.29 -8.15 14.88
C VAL A 94 20.97 -8.06 14.10
N LEU A 95 19.88 -7.74 14.79
CA LEU A 95 18.57 -7.60 14.17
C LEU A 95 18.56 -6.51 13.09
N GLU A 96 19.20 -5.37 13.34
CA GLU A 96 19.37 -4.28 12.37
C GLU A 96 20.06 -4.76 11.08
N GLN A 97 21.10 -5.59 11.17
CA GLN A 97 21.78 -6.13 9.99
C GLN A 97 20.88 -7.12 9.23
N GLU A 98 20.11 -7.94 9.95
CA GLU A 98 19.20 -8.93 9.35
C GLU A 98 18.05 -8.25 8.58
N ILE A 99 17.57 -7.10 9.07
CA ILE A 99 16.48 -6.34 8.42
C ILE A 99 16.99 -5.16 7.58
N HIS A 100 18.30 -4.95 7.46
CA HIS A 100 18.88 -3.79 6.78
C HIS A 100 18.31 -3.57 5.36
N SER A 101 18.01 -4.67 4.66
CA SER A 101 17.50 -4.60 3.28
C SER A 101 16.02 -4.22 3.15
N THR A 102 15.24 -4.17 4.24
CA THR A 102 13.83 -3.76 4.22
C THR A 102 13.63 -2.25 4.38
N GLY A 103 14.68 -1.47 4.65
CA GLY A 103 14.61 -0.02 4.84
C GLY A 103 14.50 0.40 6.31
N PHE A 104 14.86 1.67 6.60
CA PHE A 104 14.94 2.35 7.92
C PHE A 104 15.09 1.43 9.14
N PHE A 105 16.34 1.05 9.47
CA PHE A 105 16.65 0.40 10.73
C PHE A 105 16.96 1.39 11.87
N ARG A 106 16.99 2.71 11.60
CA ARG A 106 17.05 3.83 12.56
C ARG A 106 16.51 5.14 11.95
N THR A 107 15.54 5.80 12.60
CA THR A 107 15.15 7.20 12.33
C THR A 107 14.81 7.90 13.63
#